data_AF-A0A932GR96-F1
#
_entry.id   AF-A0A932GR96-F1
#
_cell.length_a   1.000
_cell.length_b   1.000
_cell.length_c   1.000
_cell.angle_alpha   90.00
_cell.angle_beta   90.00
_cell.angle_gamma   90.00
#
_symmetry.space_group_name_H-M   'P 1'
#
loop_
_entity.id
_entity.type
_entity.pdbx_description
1 polymer ?
#
loop_
_entity_poly.entity_id
_entity_poly.type
_entity_poly.pdbx_seq_one_letter_code
_entity_poly.pdbx_strand_id
1 'polypeptide(L)'
;MMWSHYADSHRGLCLEFDGYFKFFARALEVNYPETDVRPQINPYRDSRDQMVDKAVLTKASHWKYEEEWRILEHVNGPGVYRYPPEALTGIILGAQIPPQAVAKVLGWIEERGHSIKLYRASPNPTKLSLIVDEVSISQFKA
;
A
#
# COMPACT_ATOMS: atom_id res chain seq x y z
N MET A 1 13.64 1.72 -0.94
CA MET A 1 12.48 2.62 -1.20
C MET A 1 11.32 1.75 -1.63
N MET A 2 10.11 1.91 -1.06
CA MET A 2 8.94 0.99 -1.13
C MET A 2 8.92 -0.04 -2.28
N TRP A 3 8.97 0.43 -3.53
CA TRP A 3 8.98 -0.41 -4.73
C TRP A 3 10.07 -1.50 -4.78
N SER A 4 11.27 -1.21 -4.26
CA SER A 4 12.35 -2.19 -4.20
C SER A 4 12.07 -3.31 -3.20
N HIS A 5 11.33 -3.01 -2.13
CA HIS A 5 11.06 -3.96 -1.03
C HIS A 5 9.77 -4.74 -1.22
N TYR A 6 8.71 -4.07 -1.69
CA TYR A 6 7.36 -4.63 -1.70
C TYR A 6 6.82 -4.94 -3.10
N ALA A 7 7.48 -4.46 -4.16
CA ALA A 7 7.02 -4.62 -5.53
C ALA A 7 8.03 -5.38 -6.40
N ASP A 8 8.60 -6.47 -5.87
CA ASP A 8 9.54 -7.37 -6.57
C ASP A 8 10.63 -6.61 -7.34
N SER A 9 11.34 -5.71 -6.64
CA SER A 9 12.37 -4.86 -7.25
C SER A 9 11.87 -4.09 -8.48
N HIS A 10 10.73 -3.41 -8.34
CA HIS A 10 10.03 -2.65 -9.40
C HIS A 10 9.35 -3.47 -10.50
N ARG A 11 9.31 -4.81 -10.39
CA ARG A 11 8.58 -5.67 -11.36
C ARG A 11 7.12 -5.92 -10.98
N GLY A 12 6.71 -5.52 -9.78
CA GLY A 12 5.33 -5.64 -9.28
C GLY A 12 4.45 -4.44 -9.64
N LEU A 13 3.39 -4.28 -8.86
CA LEU A 13 2.40 -3.21 -8.99
C LEU A 13 2.08 -2.61 -7.61
N CYS A 14 1.48 -1.42 -7.61
CA CYS A 14 0.90 -0.80 -6.43
C CYS A 14 -0.59 -0.55 -6.67
N LEU A 15 -1.41 -0.76 -5.65
CA LEU A 15 -2.84 -0.51 -5.69
C LEU A 15 -3.14 0.82 -4.99
N GLU A 16 -3.85 1.71 -5.67
CA GLU A 16 -4.29 2.98 -5.13
C GLU A 16 -5.75 2.87 -4.70
N PHE A 17 -6.01 3.24 -3.45
CA PHE A 17 -7.34 3.24 -2.86
C PHE A 17 -7.78 4.66 -2.48
N ASP A 18 -9.09 4.91 -2.53
CA ASP A 18 -9.69 6.08 -1.91
C ASP A 18 -9.66 5.91 -0.38
N GLY A 19 -8.75 6.64 0.27
CA GLY A 19 -8.60 6.64 1.72
C GLY A 19 -9.84 7.17 2.47
N TYR A 20 -10.72 7.93 1.82
CA TYR A 20 -11.97 8.41 2.42
C TYR A 20 -13.10 7.39 2.35
N PHE A 21 -12.91 6.28 1.63
CA PHE A 21 -13.92 5.24 1.55
C PHE A 21 -14.17 4.65 2.94
N LYS A 22 -15.44 4.48 3.33
CA LYS A 22 -15.86 4.02 4.68
C LYS A 22 -15.15 2.74 5.15
N PHE A 23 -14.73 1.90 4.21
CA PHE A 23 -13.93 0.70 4.48
C PHE A 23 -12.64 1.02 5.27
N PHE A 24 -11.97 2.13 4.94
CA PHE A 24 -10.72 2.57 5.55
C PHE A 24 -10.91 3.45 6.80
N ALA A 25 -12.15 3.73 7.22
CA ALA A 25 -12.44 4.58 8.39
C ALA A 25 -11.87 4.05 9.72
N ARG A 26 -11.47 2.76 9.76
CA ARG A 26 -10.83 2.11 10.91
C ARG A 26 -9.30 1.99 10.80
N ALA A 27 -8.71 2.60 9.77
CA ALA A 27 -7.26 2.61 9.62
C ALA A 27 -6.63 3.45 10.74
N LEU A 28 -5.54 2.95 11.30
CA LEU A 28 -4.79 3.56 12.39
C LEU A 28 -3.40 3.91 11.88
N GLU A 29 -2.97 5.14 12.16
CA GLU A 29 -1.64 5.62 11.79
C GLU A 29 -0.56 4.88 12.58
N VAL A 30 0.53 4.51 11.90
CA VAL A 30 1.71 3.94 12.57
C VAL A 30 2.52 5.06 13.23
N ASN A 31 2.82 4.89 14.51
CA ASN A 31 3.70 5.75 15.27
C ASN A 31 5.18 5.39 15.03
N TYR A 32 5.99 6.42 14.77
CA TYR A 32 7.43 6.32 14.55
C TYR A 32 8.16 7.07 15.67
N PRO A 33 8.67 6.39 16.70
CA PRO A 33 9.33 7.04 17.82
C PRO A 33 10.60 7.78 17.36
N GLU A 34 10.91 8.92 17.97
CA GLU A 34 12.14 9.68 17.66
C GLU A 34 13.42 8.93 18.05
N THR A 35 13.32 8.03 19.04
CA THR A 35 14.41 7.19 19.51
C THR A 35 14.20 5.75 19.04
N ASP A 36 15.25 5.03 18.67
CA ASP A 36 15.17 3.62 18.26
C ASP A 36 15.00 2.65 19.44
N VAL A 37 14.43 3.12 20.55
CA VAL A 37 14.13 2.30 21.72
C VAL A 37 12.86 1.50 21.47
N ARG A 38 12.91 0.20 21.73
CA ARG A 38 11.74 -0.68 21.59
C ARG A 38 10.64 -0.30 22.58
N PRO A 39 9.37 -0.24 22.14
CA PRO A 39 8.26 0.08 23.03
C PRO A 39 8.17 -0.95 24.16
N GLN A 40 8.07 -0.48 25.40
CA GLN A 40 7.90 -1.32 26.57
C GLN A 40 6.41 -1.47 26.87
N ILE A 41 5.94 -2.71 26.86
CA ILE A 41 4.56 -3.08 27.20
C ILE A 41 4.52 -3.55 28.65
N ASN A 42 3.77 -2.86 29.49
CA ASN A 42 3.61 -3.19 30.90
C ASN A 42 2.13 -3.51 31.20
N PRO A 43 1.76 -4.79 31.34
CA PRO A 43 0.36 -5.18 31.52
C PRO A 43 -0.25 -4.73 32.87
N TYR A 44 0.56 -4.27 33.82
CA TYR A 44 0.09 -3.73 35.09
C TYR A 44 -0.21 -2.23 35.06
N ARG A 45 0.29 -1.51 34.04
CA ARG A 45 0.17 -0.04 33.92
C ARG A 45 -0.54 0.39 32.65
N ASP A 46 -0.32 -0.31 31.55
CA ASP A 46 -0.87 0.03 30.25
C ASP A 46 -2.32 -0.46 30.13
N SER A 47 -3.18 0.37 29.54
CA SER A 47 -4.50 -0.06 29.10
C SER A 47 -4.39 -1.07 27.96
N ARG A 48 -5.47 -1.80 27.67
CA ARG A 48 -5.51 -2.73 26.53
C ARG A 48 -5.15 -2.05 25.22
N ASP A 49 -5.69 -0.87 24.98
CA ASP A 49 -5.44 -0.11 23.76
C ASP A 49 -3.98 0.33 23.67
N GLN A 50 -3.40 0.84 24.77
CA GLN A 50 -1.98 1.19 24.83
C GLN A 50 -1.07 0.00 24.54
N MET A 51 -1.41 -1.18 25.05
CA MET A 51 -0.64 -2.40 24.76
C MET A 51 -0.71 -2.77 23.28
N VAL A 52 -1.89 -2.67 22.65
CA VAL A 52 -2.07 -2.92 21.21
C VAL A 52 -1.28 -1.90 20.39
N ASP A 53 -1.45 -0.60 20.64
CA ASP A 53 -0.78 0.46 19.89
C ASP A 53 0.75 0.31 19.94
N LYS A 54 1.30 0.02 21.13
CA LYS A 54 2.72 -0.25 21.30
C LYS A 54 3.19 -1.49 20.52
N ALA A 55 2.37 -2.55 20.50
CA ALA A 55 2.73 -3.82 19.86
C ALA A 55 2.64 -3.76 18.34
N VAL A 56 1.57 -3.17 17.79
CA VAL A 56 1.22 -3.30 16.37
C VAL A 56 1.08 -1.97 15.64
N LEU A 57 1.19 -0.82 16.30
CA LEU A 57 1.22 0.48 15.64
C LEU A 57 2.55 1.21 15.85
N THR A 58 3.57 0.58 16.41
CA THR A 58 4.92 1.17 16.52
C THR A 58 5.84 0.58 15.46
N LYS A 59 6.55 1.44 14.70
CA LYS A 59 7.57 1.02 13.73
C LYS A 59 8.83 1.87 13.89
N ALA A 60 9.98 1.30 13.55
CA ALA A 60 11.26 1.98 13.73
C ALA A 60 11.35 3.26 12.89
N SER A 61 12.00 4.29 13.45
CA SER A 61 12.06 5.64 12.91
C SER A 61 12.57 5.73 11.46
N HIS A 62 13.53 4.89 11.08
CA HIS A 62 14.09 4.83 9.73
C HIS A 62 13.09 4.38 8.66
N TRP A 63 11.93 3.82 9.03
CA TRP A 63 10.83 3.51 8.11
C TRP A 63 9.75 4.60 8.05
N LYS A 64 9.96 5.75 8.70
CA LYS A 64 8.99 6.85 8.73
C LYS A 64 8.57 7.35 7.34
N TYR A 65 9.47 7.21 6.34
CA TYR A 65 9.19 7.56 4.95
C TYR A 65 8.07 6.72 4.30
N GLU A 66 7.65 5.62 4.92
CA GLU A 66 6.55 4.81 4.40
C GLU A 66 5.17 5.40 4.70
N GLU A 67 5.06 6.28 5.70
CA GLU A 67 3.79 6.90 6.12
C GLU A 67 2.67 5.85 6.29
N GLU A 68 2.98 4.75 7.00
CA GLU A 68 2.17 3.54 7.04
C GLU A 68 0.88 3.71 7.86
N TRP A 69 -0.22 3.15 7.36
CA TRP A 69 -1.48 2.99 8.07
C TRP A 69 -1.87 1.51 8.15
N ARG A 70 -2.46 1.08 9.27
CA ARG A 70 -2.84 -0.31 9.52
C ARG A 70 -4.33 -0.43 9.82
N ILE A 71 -4.98 -1.42 9.21
CA ILE A 71 -6.30 -1.88 9.66
C ILE A 71 -6.08 -3.13 10.51
N LEU A 72 -6.54 -3.11 11.75
CA LEU A 72 -6.44 -4.22 12.68
C LEU A 72 -7.77 -4.98 12.73
N GLU A 73 -7.78 -6.21 12.22
CA GLU A 73 -8.93 -7.10 12.27
C GLU A 73 -8.65 -8.23 13.28
N HIS A 74 -9.46 -8.26 14.34
CA HIS A 74 -9.29 -9.15 15.49
C HIS A 74 -10.55 -9.97 15.78
N VAL A 75 -11.64 -9.76 15.04
CA VAL A 75 -12.92 -10.45 15.20
C VAL A 75 -12.99 -11.63 14.25
N ASN A 76 -12.69 -11.41 12.96
CA ASN A 76 -12.86 -12.40 11.90
C ASN A 76 -11.63 -13.32 11.71
N GLY A 77 -10.53 -13.05 12.41
CA GLY A 77 -9.32 -13.87 12.40
C GLY A 77 -8.42 -13.67 11.17
N PRO A 78 -7.40 -14.51 10.97
CA PRO A 78 -6.50 -14.39 9.82
C PRO A 78 -7.20 -14.81 8.52
N GLY A 79 -6.87 -14.18 7.40
CA GLY A 79 -7.39 -14.57 6.10
C GLY A 79 -7.40 -13.46 5.05
N VAL A 80 -8.05 -13.75 3.92
CA VAL A 80 -8.24 -12.79 2.84
C VAL A 80 -9.48 -11.95 3.11
N TYR A 81 -9.29 -10.62 3.14
CA TYR A 81 -10.37 -9.65 3.29
C TYR A 81 -10.73 -9.05 1.94
N ARG A 82 -12.02 -9.09 1.62
CA ARG A 82 -12.55 -8.39 0.44
C ARG A 82 -12.68 -6.91 0.76
N TYR A 83 -12.30 -6.07 -0.20
CA TYR A 83 -12.57 -4.64 -0.18
C TYR A 83 -13.68 -4.33 -1.20
N PRO A 84 -14.46 -3.25 -0.98
CA PRO A 84 -15.43 -2.75 -1.96
C PRO A 84 -14.71 -2.38 -3.27
N PRO A 85 -15.11 -2.90 -4.44
CA PRO A 85 -14.43 -2.60 -5.69
C PRO A 85 -14.25 -1.10 -5.93
N GLU A 86 -15.24 -0.29 -5.62
CA GLU A 86 -15.24 1.16 -5.79
C GLU A 86 -14.13 1.87 -5.00
N ALA A 87 -13.65 1.25 -3.92
CA ALA A 87 -12.58 1.81 -3.10
C ALA A 87 -11.22 1.75 -3.79
N LEU A 88 -11.01 0.87 -4.78
CA LEU A 88 -9.78 0.80 -5.57
C LEU A 88 -9.92 1.74 -6.79
N THR A 89 -9.15 2.83 -6.77
CA THR A 89 -9.22 3.95 -7.72
C THR A 89 -8.14 3.92 -8.78
N GLY A 90 -7.01 3.26 -8.49
CA GLY A 90 -5.87 3.24 -9.40
C GLY A 90 -5.00 1.98 -9.28
N ILE A 91 -4.29 1.68 -10.36
CA ILE A 91 -3.18 0.71 -10.36
C ILE A 91 -1.95 1.42 -10.90
N ILE A 92 -0.85 1.34 -10.17
CA ILE A 92 0.46 1.82 -10.61
C ILE A 92 1.29 0.62 -11.04
N LEU A 93 1.70 0.61 -12.31
CA LEU A 93 2.58 -0.40 -12.87
C LEU A 93 4.03 -0.09 -12.48
N GLY A 94 4.78 -1.10 -12.01
CA GLY A 94 6.18 -0.94 -11.66
C GLY A 94 7.07 -0.59 -12.86
N ALA A 95 8.19 0.09 -12.58
CA ALA A 95 9.10 0.57 -13.62
C ALA A 95 9.73 -0.54 -14.49
N GLN A 96 9.84 -1.75 -13.92
CA GLN A 96 10.42 -2.93 -14.58
C GLN A 96 9.36 -4.03 -14.78
N ILE A 97 8.07 -3.70 -14.73
CA ILE A 97 7.01 -4.69 -14.86
C ILE A 97 7.14 -5.45 -16.20
N PRO A 98 7.10 -6.79 -16.20
CA PRO A 98 7.24 -7.55 -17.43
C PRO A 98 5.96 -7.45 -18.27
N PRO A 99 6.04 -7.49 -19.61
CA PRO A 99 4.87 -7.36 -20.50
C PRO A 99 3.73 -8.34 -20.20
N GLN A 100 4.07 -9.57 -19.83
CA GLN A 100 3.09 -10.60 -19.43
C GLN A 100 2.26 -10.21 -18.20
N ALA A 101 2.86 -9.53 -17.22
CA ALA A 101 2.16 -9.06 -16.04
C ALA A 101 1.27 -7.84 -16.38
N VAL A 102 1.73 -6.97 -17.28
CA VAL A 102 0.91 -5.87 -17.81
C VAL A 102 -0.33 -6.43 -18.50
N ALA A 103 -0.18 -7.40 -19.40
CA ALA A 103 -1.32 -8.02 -20.09
C ALA A 103 -2.34 -8.62 -19.10
N LYS A 104 -1.85 -9.27 -18.03
CA LYS A 104 -2.71 -9.80 -16.96
C LYS A 104 -3.47 -8.70 -16.22
N VAL A 105 -2.82 -7.61 -15.87
CA VAL A 105 -3.45 -6.46 -15.21
C VAL A 105 -4.49 -5.82 -16.11
N LEU A 106 -4.21 -5.67 -17.41
CA LEU A 106 -5.17 -5.15 -18.38
C LEU A 106 -6.41 -6.06 -18.49
N GLY A 107 -6.24 -7.38 -18.50
CA GLY A 107 -7.36 -8.33 -18.45
C GLY A 107 -8.21 -8.14 -17.21
N TRP A 108 -7.59 -7.97 -16.03
CA TRP A 108 -8.34 -7.66 -14.80
C TRP A 108 -9.10 -6.35 -14.89
N ILE A 109 -8.54 -5.32 -15.51
CA ILE A 109 -9.20 -4.02 -15.69
C ILE A 109 -10.41 -4.13 -16.62
N GLU A 110 -10.31 -4.93 -17.69
CA GLU A 110 -11.41 -5.15 -18.64
C GLU A 110 -12.56 -5.96 -18.03
N GLU A 111 -12.26 -6.98 -17.23
CA GLU A 111 -13.25 -7.78 -16.52
C GLU A 111 -13.90 -7.03 -15.35
N ARG A 112 -13.28 -5.93 -14.92
CA ARG A 112 -13.74 -5.14 -13.79
C ARG A 112 -14.89 -4.23 -14.22
N GLY A 113 -16.07 -4.43 -13.65
CA GLY A 113 -17.23 -3.56 -13.87
C GLY A 113 -17.13 -2.13 -13.32
N HIS A 114 -15.94 -1.68 -12.89
CA HIS A 114 -15.72 -0.36 -12.28
C HIS A 114 -14.48 0.30 -12.88
N SER A 115 -14.63 1.56 -13.27
CA SER A 115 -13.53 2.36 -13.81
C SER A 115 -12.37 2.46 -12.82
N ILE A 116 -11.16 2.47 -13.34
CA ILE A 116 -9.92 2.58 -12.59
C ILE A 116 -8.89 3.32 -13.42
N LYS A 117 -8.07 4.14 -12.77
CA LYS A 117 -6.96 4.82 -13.42
C LYS A 117 -5.76 3.89 -13.51
N LEU A 118 -5.02 4.00 -14.61
CA LEU A 118 -3.79 3.25 -14.80
C LEU A 118 -2.63 4.24 -14.80
N TYR A 119 -1.60 3.91 -14.03
CA TYR A 119 -0.38 4.70 -13.91
C TYR A 119 0.83 3.85 -14.22
N ARG A 120 1.94 4.49 -14.59
CA ARG A 120 3.23 3.83 -14.77
C ARG A 120 4.31 4.55 -14.00
N ALA A 121 5.02 3.80 -13.16
CA ALA A 121 6.24 4.27 -12.53
C ALA A 121 7.42 4.24 -13.51
N SER A 122 8.29 5.23 -13.46
CA SER A 122 9.56 5.28 -14.19
C SER A 122 10.67 5.88 -13.31
N PRO A 123 11.95 5.52 -13.52
CA PRO A 123 13.05 6.14 -12.79
C PRO A 123 13.15 7.62 -13.15
N ASN A 124 13.29 8.48 -12.14
CA ASN A 124 13.57 9.89 -12.40
C ASN A 124 15.01 10.02 -12.95
N PRO A 125 15.22 10.75 -14.06
CA PRO A 125 16.55 10.84 -14.70
C PRO A 125 17.57 11.64 -13.91
N THR A 126 17.13 12.47 -12.95
CA THR A 126 18.00 13.39 -12.19
C THR A 126 17.98 13.18 -10.68
N LYS A 127 16.92 12.54 -10.14
CA LYS A 127 16.73 12.29 -8.71
C LYS A 127 16.65 10.80 -8.41
N LEU A 128 17.04 10.39 -7.21
CA LEU A 128 16.87 9.03 -6.71
C LEU A 128 15.41 8.78 -6.27
N SER A 129 14.47 8.97 -7.19
CA SER A 129 13.03 8.82 -6.98
C SER A 129 12.36 8.21 -8.22
N LEU A 130 11.07 7.86 -8.09
CA LEU A 130 10.25 7.48 -9.24
C LEU A 130 9.38 8.66 -9.67
N ILE A 131 9.06 8.70 -10.96
CA ILE A 131 7.99 9.51 -11.54
C ILE A 131 6.82 8.56 -11.78
N VAL A 132 5.59 8.99 -11.49
CA VAL A 132 4.37 8.22 -11.71
C VAL A 132 3.45 9.04 -12.59
N ASP A 133 3.20 8.56 -13.80
CA ASP A 133 2.38 9.24 -14.81
C ASP A 133 1.13 8.43 -15.12
N GLU A 134 0.00 9.10 -15.34
CA GLU A 134 -1.23 8.47 -15.82
C GLU A 134 -1.07 8.03 -17.27
N VAL A 135 -1.51 6.81 -17.58
CA VAL A 135 -1.35 6.20 -18.91
C VAL A 135 -2.69 5.69 -19.42
N SER A 136 -2.92 5.85 -20.72
CA SER A 136 -4.10 5.27 -21.36
C SER A 136 -3.90 3.77 -21.58
N ILE A 137 -4.95 2.98 -21.32
CA ILE A 137 -4.99 1.53 -21.61
C ILE A 137 -4.69 1.26 -23.10
N SER A 138 -5.08 2.16 -24.00
CA SER A 138 -4.83 2.02 -25.43
C SER A 138 -3.33 1.97 -25.80
N GLN A 139 -2.45 2.51 -24.95
CA GLN A 139 -1.00 2.49 -25.19
C GLN A 139 -0.39 1.08 -25.11
N PHE A 140 -1.13 0.12 -24.55
CA PHE A 140 -0.67 -1.25 -24.34
C PHE A 140 -1.38 -2.28 -25.24
N LYS A 141 -2.36 -1.84 -26.03
CA LYS A 141 -3.04 -2.67 -27.03
C LYS A 141 -2.33 -2.47 -28.38
N ALA A 142 -1.43 -3.41 -28.71
CA ALA A 142 -0.85 -3.56 -30.04
C ALA A 142 -1.62 -4.63 -30.82
#